data_AF-A0A520EDX6-F1
#
_entry.id   AF-A0A520EDX6-F1
#
_cell.length_a   1.000
_cell.length_b   1.000
_cell.length_c   1.000
_cell.angle_alpha   90.00
_cell.angle_beta   90.00
_cell.angle_gamma   90.00
#
_symmetry.space_group_name_H-M   'P 1'
#
loop_
_entity.id
_entity.type
_entity.pdbx_description
1 polymer ?
#
loop_
_entity_poly.entity_id
_entity_poly.type
_entity_poly.pdbx_seq_one_letter_code
_entity_poly.pdbx_strand_id
1 'polypeptide(L)'
;SHALLGVCFAILFFGYSKWYTLINFGFLFILLFAVEYLNHTYRFMYKFYRAYLVALIPFYIVNGFLTAIPVVIYNNNENLNFRVGTIPFEDHFYLMGLLLMNIYLYEFFKNRAIKKHNDFNSLEMNRQ
;
A
#
# COMPACT_ATOMS: atom_id res chain seq x y z
N SER A 1 -12.44 -4.22 -3.34
CA SER A 1 -11.80 -2.89 -3.27
C SER A 1 -12.65 -1.89 -2.51
N HIS A 2 -13.91 -1.67 -2.87
CA HIS A 2 -14.79 -0.67 -2.22
C HIS A 2 -14.97 -0.87 -0.71
N ALA A 3 -15.04 -2.10 -0.22
CA ALA A 3 -15.08 -2.40 1.22
C ALA A 3 -13.83 -1.90 1.96
N LEU A 4 -12.65 -2.03 1.34
CA LEU A 4 -11.38 -1.58 1.93
C LEU A 4 -11.29 -0.05 2.00
N LEU A 5 -11.80 0.63 0.96
CA LEU A 5 -11.95 2.09 0.93
C LEU A 5 -12.90 2.58 2.03
N GLY A 6 -14.05 1.91 2.21
CA GLY A 6 -14.99 2.21 3.28
C GLY A 6 -14.39 2.04 4.68
N VAL A 7 -13.62 0.96 4.89
CA VAL A 7 -12.89 0.73 6.16
C VAL A 7 -11.82 1.80 6.39
N CYS A 8 -11.05 2.20 5.36
CA CYS A 8 -10.07 3.27 5.48
C CYS A 8 -10.73 4.60 5.83
N PHE A 9 -11.86 4.92 5.20
CA PHE A 9 -12.60 6.16 5.47
C PHE A 9 -13.15 6.20 6.89
N ALA A 10 -13.72 5.08 7.38
CA ALA A 10 -14.18 4.96 8.75
C ALA A 10 -13.03 5.15 9.75
N ILE A 11 -11.88 4.50 9.54
CA ILE A 11 -10.73 4.61 10.43
C ILE A 11 -10.14 6.03 10.40
N LEU A 12 -10.12 6.70 9.24
CA LEU A 12 -9.68 8.08 9.13
C LEU A 12 -10.58 9.04 9.94
N PHE A 13 -11.88 8.79 9.93
CA PHE A 13 -12.85 9.59 10.68
C PHE A 13 -12.72 9.40 12.20
N PHE A 14 -12.56 8.16 12.67
CA PHE A 14 -12.39 7.86 14.10
C PHE A 14 -10.98 8.16 14.63
N GLY A 15 -9.96 8.09 13.77
CA GLY A 15 -8.55 8.25 14.10
C GLY A 15 -7.96 9.64 13.83
N TYR A 16 -8.77 10.63 13.43
CA TYR A 16 -8.30 11.96 13.01
C TYR A 16 -7.42 12.68 14.05
N SER A 17 -7.61 12.39 15.34
CA SER A 17 -6.82 12.99 16.42
C SER A 17 -5.36 12.54 16.47
N LYS A 18 -4.96 11.54 15.68
CA LYS A 18 -3.60 10.99 15.65
C LYS A 18 -2.96 11.27 14.29
N TRP A 19 -1.89 12.06 14.28
CA TRP A 19 -1.17 12.43 13.05
C TRP A 19 -0.65 11.21 12.28
N TYR A 20 -0.15 10.21 13.00
CA TYR A 20 0.37 8.99 12.42
C TYR A 20 -0.71 8.18 11.69
N THR A 21 -1.87 8.02 12.32
CA THR A 21 -3.04 7.35 11.71
C THR A 21 -3.52 8.13 10.49
N LEU A 22 -3.61 9.46 10.58
CA LEU A 22 -4.11 10.31 9.51
C LEU A 22 -3.23 10.21 8.27
N ILE A 23 -1.91 10.25 8.43
CA ILE A 23 -0.96 10.12 7.32
C ILE A 23 -1.01 8.72 6.71
N ASN A 24 -0.96 7.65 7.52
CA ASN A 24 -0.95 6.28 7.00
C ASN A 24 -2.25 5.92 6.28
N PHE A 25 -3.40 6.17 6.91
CA PHE A 25 -4.70 5.86 6.31
C PHE A 25 -5.05 6.83 5.17
N GLY A 26 -4.66 8.11 5.26
CA GLY A 26 -4.83 9.07 4.17
C GLY A 26 -4.02 8.68 2.93
N PHE A 27 -2.75 8.33 3.12
CA PHE A 27 -1.87 7.83 2.05
C PHE A 27 -2.44 6.56 1.41
N LEU A 28 -2.84 5.59 2.22
CA LEU A 28 -3.44 4.36 1.74
C LEU A 28 -4.76 4.60 1.00
N PHE A 29 -5.60 5.51 1.49
CA PHE A 29 -6.87 5.88 0.86
C PHE A 29 -6.64 6.47 -0.53
N ILE A 30 -5.71 7.42 -0.66
CA ILE A 30 -5.34 8.03 -1.95
C ILE A 30 -4.81 6.96 -2.91
N LEU A 31 -3.96 6.05 -2.44
CA LEU A 31 -3.43 4.95 -3.26
C LEU A 31 -4.52 3.99 -3.74
N LEU A 32 -5.41 3.55 -2.84
CA LEU A 32 -6.52 2.68 -3.21
C LEU A 32 -7.48 3.37 -4.18
N PHE A 33 -7.76 4.66 -3.96
CA PHE A 33 -8.57 5.45 -4.85
C PHE A 33 -7.91 5.56 -6.24
N ALA A 34 -6.61 5.86 -6.30
CA ALA A 34 -5.86 5.91 -7.55
C ALA A 34 -5.89 4.56 -8.28
N VAL A 35 -5.65 3.44 -7.58
CA VAL A 35 -5.69 2.10 -8.17
C VAL A 35 -7.09 1.76 -8.70
N GLU A 36 -8.15 2.09 -7.96
CA GLU A 36 -9.52 1.78 -8.37
C GLU A 36 -9.98 2.62 -9.57
N TYR A 37 -9.64 3.92 -9.58
CA TYR A 37 -10.12 4.86 -10.59
C TYR A 37 -9.24 4.94 -11.85
N LEU A 38 -7.91 4.89 -11.72
CA LEU A 38 -7.01 4.91 -12.89
C LEU A 38 -6.85 3.51 -13.51
N ASN A 39 -6.99 2.45 -12.71
CA ASN A 39 -6.62 1.10 -13.09
C ASN A 39 -7.82 0.13 -13.06
N HIS A 40 -8.99 0.60 -13.49
CA HIS A 40 -10.28 -0.13 -13.57
C HIS A 40 -10.19 -1.53 -14.22
N THR A 41 -9.11 -1.82 -14.96
CA THR A 41 -8.94 -3.02 -15.79
C THR A 41 -8.03 -4.10 -15.17
N TYR A 42 -7.33 -3.82 -14.08
CA TYR A 42 -6.19 -4.64 -13.67
C TYR A 42 -6.53 -5.68 -12.58
N ARG A 43 -6.70 -6.93 -13.01
CA ARG A 43 -6.90 -8.15 -12.19
C ARG A 43 -5.70 -8.52 -11.28
N PHE A 44 -4.79 -7.59 -11.04
CA PHE A 44 -3.57 -7.77 -10.25
C PHE A 44 -3.80 -7.69 -8.74
N MET A 45 -4.95 -7.17 -8.26
CA MET A 45 -5.27 -7.14 -6.83
C MET A 45 -5.16 -8.50 -6.16
N TYR A 46 -5.57 -9.59 -6.83
CA TYR A 46 -5.46 -10.93 -6.25
C TYR A 46 -3.98 -11.35 -6.01
N LYS A 47 -3.09 -11.02 -6.95
CA LYS A 47 -1.65 -11.31 -6.82
C LYS A 47 -1.03 -10.44 -5.74
N PHE A 48 -1.47 -9.18 -5.64
CA PHE A 48 -1.08 -8.26 -4.58
C PHE A 48 -1.40 -8.82 -3.19
N TYR A 49 -2.64 -9.26 -2.94
CA TYR A 49 -3.01 -9.82 -1.63
C TYR A 49 -2.17 -11.05 -1.25
N ARG A 50 -1.83 -11.91 -2.21
CA ARG A 50 -0.92 -13.04 -1.96
C ARG A 50 0.49 -12.59 -1.60
N ALA A 51 1.04 -11.62 -2.34
CA ALA A 51 2.36 -11.07 -2.05
C ALA A 51 2.39 -10.39 -0.67
N TYR A 52 1.33 -9.66 -0.32
CA TYR A 52 1.16 -9.05 0.99
C TYR A 52 1.11 -10.09 2.12
N LEU A 53 0.35 -11.19 1.95
CA LEU A 53 0.32 -12.28 2.94
C LEU A 53 1.69 -12.93 3.14
N VAL A 54 2.46 -13.13 2.08
CA VAL A 54 3.82 -13.66 2.19
C VAL A 54 4.75 -12.66 2.86
N ALA A 55 4.64 -11.37 2.54
CA ALA A 55 5.43 -10.30 3.14
C ALA A 55 5.10 -10.06 4.63
N LEU A 56 3.87 -10.39 5.06
CA LEU A 56 3.49 -10.32 6.46
C LEU A 56 4.33 -11.28 7.33
N ILE A 57 4.74 -12.44 6.82
CA ILE A 57 5.53 -13.42 7.59
C ILE A 57 6.86 -12.83 8.08
N PRO A 58 7.79 -12.36 7.21
CA PRO A 58 9.02 -11.73 7.66
C PRO A 58 8.75 -10.41 8.39
N PHE A 59 7.68 -9.70 8.05
CA PHE A 59 7.28 -8.47 8.74
C PHE A 59 6.98 -8.74 10.22
N TYR A 60 6.16 -9.74 10.55
CA TYR A 60 5.85 -10.09 11.94
C TYR A 60 7.09 -10.61 12.68
N ILE A 61 7.94 -11.39 12.02
CA ILE A 61 9.16 -11.92 12.63
C ILE A 61 10.10 -10.77 13.00
N VAL A 62 10.42 -9.90 12.04
CA VAL A 62 11.38 -8.81 12.24
C VAL A 62 10.77 -7.74 13.15
N ASN A 63 9.58 -7.22 12.84
CA ASN A 63 8.99 -6.15 13.64
C ASN A 63 8.50 -6.62 15.01
N GLY A 64 8.05 -7.87 15.14
CA GLY A 64 7.73 -8.46 16.45
C GLY A 64 8.97 -8.60 17.33
N PHE A 65 10.11 -8.98 16.74
CA PHE A 65 11.38 -9.09 17.47
C PHE A 65 11.96 -7.71 17.82
N LEU A 66 11.94 -6.75 16.89
CA LEU A 66 12.41 -5.37 17.13
C LEU A 66 11.54 -4.63 18.15
N THR A 67 10.22 -4.85 18.15
CA THR A 67 9.31 -4.24 19.16
C THR A 67 9.40 -4.91 20.53
N ALA A 68 9.92 -6.14 20.62
CA ALA A 68 10.21 -6.81 21.90
C ALA A 68 11.48 -6.27 22.57
N ILE A 69 12.39 -5.65 21.81
CA ILE A 69 13.59 -4.99 22.33
C ILE A 69 13.23 -3.53 22.63
N PRO A 70 13.36 -3.04 23.89
CA PRO A 70 12.98 -1.67 24.27
C PRO A 70 14.06 -0.66 23.84
N VAL A 71 14.57 -0.77 22.61
CA VAL A 71 15.54 0.18 22.03
C VAL A 71 14.82 1.31 21.28
N VAL A 72 13.58 1.10 20.84
CA VAL A 72 12.73 2.15 20.23
C VAL A 72 11.56 2.44 21.16
N ILE A 73 11.68 3.52 21.93
CA ILE A 73 10.60 4.05 22.76
C ILE A 73 9.57 4.68 21.82
N TYR A 74 8.55 3.93 21.41
CA TYR A 74 7.39 4.53 20.76
C TYR A 74 6.65 5.38 21.80
N ASN A 75 6.53 6.68 21.56
CA ASN A 75 5.70 7.54 22.38
C ASN A 75 4.23 7.16 22.15
N ASN A 76 3.66 6.38 23.06
CA ASN A 76 2.27 5.88 23.02
C ASN A 76 1.21 7.00 22.91
N ASN A 77 1.59 8.27 23.07
CA ASN A 77 0.68 9.41 22.94
C ASN A 77 0.29 9.75 21.49
N GLU A 78 0.99 9.26 20.48
CA GLU A 78 0.79 9.66 19.07
C GLU A 78 0.09 8.57 18.22
N ASN A 79 0.06 7.33 18.71
CA ASN A 79 -0.58 6.21 18.01
C ASN A 79 -1.98 5.95 18.59
N LEU A 80 -2.81 5.21 17.87
CA LEU A 80 -4.21 4.92 18.24
C LEU A 80 -4.38 4.11 19.54
N ASN A 81 -3.31 3.85 20.31
CA ASN A 81 -3.25 2.93 21.46
C ASN A 81 -3.78 1.51 21.17
N PHE A 82 -4.05 1.20 19.91
CA PHE A 82 -4.59 -0.08 19.46
C PHE A 82 -3.44 -0.91 18.87
N ARG A 83 -2.99 -1.91 19.64
CA ARG A 83 -1.88 -2.79 19.30
C ARG A 83 -2.45 -4.19 19.05
N VAL A 84 -2.04 -4.83 17.96
CA VAL A 84 -2.34 -6.25 17.73
C VAL A 84 -1.07 -7.01 18.09
N GLY A 85 -1.02 -7.55 19.32
CA GLY A 85 0.21 -8.10 19.89
C GLY A 85 1.18 -6.99 20.31
N THR A 86 2.42 -7.02 19.81
CA THR A 86 3.46 -6.00 20.08
C THR A 86 3.53 -4.87 19.06
N ILE A 87 2.89 -5.04 17.89
CA ILE A 87 2.97 -4.15 16.72
C ILE A 87 1.71 -3.26 16.66
N PRO A 88 1.83 -1.94 16.39
CA PRO A 88 0.68 -1.06 16.21
C PRO A 88 -0.18 -1.52 15.02
N PHE A 89 -1.50 -1.39 15.11
CA PHE A 89 -2.40 -1.82 14.03
C PHE A 89 -2.10 -1.13 12.69
N GLU A 90 -1.66 0.13 12.76
CA GLU A 90 -1.31 1.01 11.64
C GLU A 90 -0.19 0.45 10.74
N ASP A 91 0.74 -0.30 11.30
CA ASP A 91 1.91 -0.86 10.61
C ASP A 91 1.53 -1.86 9.50
N HIS A 92 0.42 -2.58 9.68
CA HIS A 92 -0.12 -3.48 8.66
C HIS A 92 -0.59 -2.70 7.42
N PHE A 93 -1.25 -1.57 7.65
CA PHE A 93 -1.74 -0.69 6.58
C PHE A 93 -0.60 0.06 5.92
N TYR A 94 0.43 0.44 6.67
CA TYR A 94 1.64 1.02 6.12
C TYR A 94 2.35 0.05 5.17
N LEU A 95 2.60 -1.19 5.60
CA LEU A 95 3.20 -2.22 4.74
C LEU A 95 2.35 -2.47 3.49
N MET A 96 1.02 -2.52 3.66
CA MET A 96 0.09 -2.70 2.54
C MET A 96 0.19 -1.53 1.54
N GLY A 97 0.18 -0.29 2.02
CA GLY A 97 0.33 0.90 1.18
C GLY A 97 1.67 0.95 0.45
N LEU A 98 2.76 0.62 1.14
CA LEU A 98 4.11 0.61 0.56
C LEU A 98 4.25 -0.43 -0.56
N LEU A 99 3.77 -1.66 -0.33
CA LEU A 99 3.76 -2.70 -1.36
C LEU A 99 2.84 -2.32 -2.54
N LEU A 100 1.67 -1.74 -2.23
CA LEU A 100 0.70 -1.35 -3.26
C LEU A 100 1.27 -0.27 -4.16
N MET A 101 1.92 0.74 -3.58
CA MET A 101 2.60 1.81 -4.31
C MET A 101 3.70 1.25 -5.23
N ASN A 102 4.56 0.37 -4.72
CA ASN A 102 5.65 -0.21 -5.50
C ASN A 102 5.12 -1.02 -6.70
N ILE A 103 4.11 -1.85 -6.49
CA ILE A 103 3.50 -2.65 -7.56
C ILE A 103 2.76 -1.75 -8.56
N TYR A 104 2.07 -0.71 -8.09
CA TYR A 104 1.40 0.25 -8.95
C TYR A 104 2.39 1.00 -9.85
N LEU A 105 3.49 1.50 -9.28
CA LEU A 105 4.56 2.16 -10.03
C LEU A 105 5.19 1.22 -11.05
N TYR A 106 5.48 -0.03 -10.66
CA TYR A 106 6.02 -1.04 -11.56
C TYR A 106 5.13 -1.26 -12.79
N GLU A 107 3.82 -1.46 -12.58
CA GLU A 107 2.88 -1.69 -13.68
C GLU A 107 2.72 -0.42 -14.54
N PHE A 108 2.73 0.76 -13.92
CA PHE A 108 2.66 2.04 -14.63
C PHE A 108 3.86 2.25 -15.57
N PHE A 109 5.09 2.00 -15.08
CA PHE A 109 6.30 2.11 -15.91
C PHE A 109 6.35 1.04 -17.00
N LYS A 110 5.94 -0.20 -16.68
CA LYS A 110 5.88 -1.29 -17.65
C LYS A 110 4.91 -0.99 -18.80
N ASN A 111 3.72 -0.48 -18.51
CA ASN A 111 2.75 -0.11 -19.54
C ASN A 111 3.26 1.01 -20.45
N ARG A 112 3.95 2.01 -19.89
CA ARG A 112 4.60 3.06 -20.68
C ARG A 112 5.70 2.52 -21.60
N ALA A 113 6.51 1.59 -21.11
CA ALA A 113 7.56 0.95 -21.90
C ALA A 113 6.96 0.15 -23.08
N ILE A 114 5.90 -0.62 -22.83
CA ILE A 114 5.21 -1.40 -23.87
C ILE A 114 4.57 -0.48 -24.92
N LYS A 115 3.89 0.59 -24.48
CA LYS A 115 3.26 1.54 -25.41
C LYS A 115 4.29 2.21 -26.31
N LYS A 116 5.41 2.66 -25.75
CA LYS A 116 6.50 3.29 -26.51
C LYS A 116 7.10 2.34 -27.56
N HIS A 117 7.26 1.06 -27.23
CA HIS A 117 7.74 0.05 -28.16
C HIS A 117 6.75 -0.19 -29.32
N ASN A 118 5.46 -0.27 -29.02
CA ASN A 118 4.42 -0.45 -30.05
C ASN A 118 4.32 0.76 -30.98
N ASP A 119 4.38 1.97 -30.42
CA ASP A 119 4.38 3.22 -31.20
C ASP A 119 5.58 3.26 -32.15
N PHE A 120 6.79 2.92 -31.68
CA PHE A 120 7.99 2.86 -32.53
C PHE A 120 7.84 1.88 -33.71
N ASN A 121 7.39 0.64 -33.45
CA ASN A 121 7.22 -0.36 -34.50
C ASN A 121 6.17 0.05 -35.55
N SER A 122 5.10 0.75 -35.14
CA SER A 122 4.10 1.27 -36.08
C SER A 122 4.64 2.36 -37.01
N LEU A 123 5.59 3.18 -36.54
CA LEU A 123 6.25 4.21 -37.34
C LEU A 123 7.27 3.63 -38.33
N GLU A 124 7.86 2.47 -38.02
CA GLU A 124 8.73 1.75 -38.96
C GLU A 124 7.92 1.05 -40.06
N MET A 125 6.79 0.42 -39.73
CA MET A 125 5.93 -0.23 -40.74
C MET A 125 5.31 0.76 -41.74
N ASN A 126 4.95 1.97 -41.30
CA ASN A 126 4.42 3.01 -42.22
C ASN A 126 5.49 3.68 -43.10
N ARG A 127 6.78 3.41 -42.87
CA ARG A 127 7.89 3.94 -43.67
C ARG A 127 8.33 3.01 -44.80
N GLN A 128 7.82 1.77 -44.86
CA GLN A 128 8.05 0.81 -45.94
C GLN A 128 6.88 0.83 -46.92
#